data_AF-A0A2L2YSR1-F1
#
_entry.id   AF-A0A2L2YSR1-F1
#
_cell.length_a   1.000
_cell.length_b   1.000
_cell.length_c   1.000
_cell.angle_alpha   90.00
_cell.angle_beta   90.00
_cell.angle_gamma   90.00
#
_symmetry.space_group_name_H-M   'P 1'
#
loop_
_entity.id
_entity.type
_entity.pdbx_description
1 polymer ?
#
loop_
_entity_poly.entity_id
_entity_poly.type
_entity_poly.pdbx_seq_one_letter_code
_entity_poly.pdbx_strand_id
1 'polypeptide(L)'
;PYSCSICYKSFSRKANLIRHKRVHTGEKPYSCCICNKSFSLECSLKRHSCVHTGEKPHSCSICSKTFSRKNHLTTHRLVHTDEKPYSCS
;
A
#
# COMPACT_ATOMS: atom_id res chain seq x y z
N PRO A 1 21.11 -2.71 13.25
CA PRO A 1 20.12 -3.48 12.45
C PRO A 1 19.08 -4.14 13.37
N TYR A 2 17.80 -4.13 13.02
CA TYR A 2 16.73 -4.72 13.83
C TYR A 2 16.20 -5.99 13.17
N SER A 3 16.45 -7.15 13.75
CA SER A 3 16.13 -8.45 13.14
C SER A 3 14.86 -9.06 13.73
N CYS A 4 14.05 -9.69 12.89
CA CYS A 4 12.91 -10.49 13.32
C CYS A 4 13.37 -11.83 13.86
N SER A 5 12.95 -12.22 15.06
CA SER A 5 13.32 -13.51 15.65
C SER A 5 12.60 -14.71 15.02
N ILE A 6 11.52 -14.47 14.26
CA ILE A 6 10.68 -15.54 13.67
C ILE A 6 11.16 -15.89 12.26
N CYS A 7 11.52 -14.90 11.44
CA CYS A 7 11.92 -15.12 10.04
C CYS A 7 13.27 -14.49 9.68
N TYR A 8 14.03 -13.99 10.67
CA TYR A 8 15.37 -13.44 10.52
C TYR A 8 15.51 -12.23 9.56
N LYS A 9 14.40 -11.70 9.03
CA LYS A 9 14.40 -10.47 8.22
C LYS A 9 14.93 -9.29 9.03
N SER A 10 15.83 -8.54 8.40
CA SER A 10 16.47 -7.35 8.99
C SER A 10 15.80 -6.06 8.53
N PHE A 11 15.65 -5.11 9.45
CA PHE A 11 15.07 -3.80 9.24
C PHE A 11 16.02 -2.71 9.69
N SER A 12 16.04 -1.59 8.96
CA SER A 12 16.84 -0.40 9.31
C SER A 12 16.28 0.38 10.51
N ARG A 13 14.98 0.24 10.81
CA ARG A 13 14.30 0.97 11.90
C ARG A 13 13.50 0.02 12.80
N LYS A 14 13.55 0.25 14.12
CA LYS A 14 12.81 -0.54 15.13
C LYS A 14 11.29 -0.54 14.87
N ALA A 15 10.73 0.62 14.51
CA ALA A 15 9.31 0.74 14.18
C ALA A 15 8.88 -0.16 13.01
N ASN A 16 9.76 -0.36 12.02
CA ASN A 16 9.50 -1.28 10.90
C ASN A 16 9.48 -2.73 11.36
N LEU A 17 10.40 -3.12 12.26
CA LEU A 17 10.39 -4.46 12.87
C LEU A 17 9.12 -4.70 13.68
N ILE A 18 8.71 -3.76 14.55
CA ILE A 18 7.48 -3.88 15.36
C ILE A 18 6.27 -4.06 14.46
N ARG A 19 6.15 -3.22 13.44
CA ARG A 19 5.10 -3.33 12.41
C ARG A 19 5.12 -4.67 11.70
N HIS A 20 6.31 -5.16 11.33
CA HIS A 20 6.48 -6.43 10.65
C HIS A 20 6.04 -7.61 11.53
N LYS A 21 6.28 -7.57 12.84
CA LYS A 21 5.83 -8.64 13.76
C LYS A 21 4.33 -8.91 13.69
N ARG A 22 3.51 -7.91 13.33
CA ARG A 22 2.06 -8.08 13.10
C ARG A 22 1.72 -9.08 11.99
N VAL A 23 2.64 -9.33 11.05
CA VAL A 23 2.48 -10.37 10.01
C VAL A 23 2.50 -11.77 10.62
N HIS A 24 3.24 -11.97 11.70
CA HIS A 24 3.32 -13.25 12.40
C HIS A 24 2.18 -13.44 13.41
N THR A 25 1.79 -12.37 14.12
CA THR A 25 0.72 -12.46 15.13
C THR A 25 -0.68 -12.33 14.53
N GLY A 26 -0.81 -11.81 13.30
CA GLY A 26 -2.10 -11.49 12.70
C GLY A 26 -2.77 -10.24 13.28
N GLU A 27 -2.08 -9.49 14.16
CA GLU A 27 -2.62 -8.30 14.81
C GLU A 27 -3.02 -7.23 13.77
N LYS A 28 -4.28 -6.78 13.86
CA LYS A 28 -4.88 -5.79 12.97
C LYS A 28 -5.57 -4.69 13.80
N PRO A 29 -4.81 -3.76 14.38
CA PRO A 29 -5.35 -2.80 15.34
C PRO A 29 -6.20 -1.70 14.70
N TYR A 30 -6.20 -1.58 13.37
CA TYR A 30 -6.93 -0.51 12.67
C TYR A 30 -8.16 -1.08 11.98
N SER A 31 -9.35 -0.78 12.51
CA SER A 31 -10.63 -1.28 11.97
C SER A 31 -11.39 -0.19 11.22
N CYS A 32 -12.03 -0.57 10.12
CA CYS A 32 -12.94 0.29 9.40
C CYS A 32 -14.28 0.37 10.13
N CYS A 33 -14.76 1.58 10.45
CA CYS A 33 -16.06 1.78 11.09
C CYS A 33 -17.26 1.48 10.19
N ILE A 34 -17.08 1.42 8.87
CA ILE A 34 -18.16 1.20 7.90
C ILE A 34 -18.41 -0.30 7.67
N CYS A 35 -17.35 -1.10 7.53
CA CYS A 35 -17.47 -2.53 7.18
C CYS A 35 -16.78 -3.48 8.17
N ASN A 36 -16.28 -2.98 9.31
CA ASN A 36 -15.57 -3.72 10.36
C ASN A 36 -14.30 -4.46 9.89
N LYS A 37 -13.83 -4.19 8.67
CA LYS A 37 -12.60 -4.80 8.15
C LYS A 37 -11.37 -4.22 8.85
N SER A 38 -10.50 -5.09 9.36
CA SER A 38 -9.30 -4.68 10.10
C SER A 38 -8.01 -4.79 9.28
N PHE A 39 -7.06 -3.91 9.59
CA PHE A 39 -5.77 -3.74 8.93
C PHE A 39 -4.64 -3.69 9.95
N SER A 40 -3.47 -4.22 9.57
CA SER A 40 -2.26 -4.14 10.40
C SER A 40 -1.67 -2.74 10.45
N LEU A 41 -1.95 -1.89 9.44
CA LEU A 41 -1.40 -0.56 9.24
C LEU A 41 -2.49 0.50 9.05
N GLU A 42 -2.30 1.67 9.67
CA GLU A 42 -3.19 2.83 9.51
C GLU A 42 -3.28 3.30 8.06
N CYS A 43 -2.16 3.38 7.34
CA CYS A 43 -2.15 3.77 5.93
C CYS A 43 -2.94 2.80 5.04
N SER A 44 -3.04 1.53 5.45
CA SER A 44 -3.85 0.55 4.73
C SER A 44 -5.34 0.75 4.97
N LEU A 45 -5.73 1.12 6.20
CA LEU A 45 -7.10 1.55 6.52
C LEU A 45 -7.47 2.82 5.76
N LYS A 46 -6.64 3.88 5.81
CA LYS A 46 -6.88 5.14 5.09
C LYS A 46 -7.11 4.92 3.59
N ARG A 47 -6.27 4.12 2.95
CA ARG A 47 -6.43 3.74 1.54
C ARG A 47 -7.69 2.91 1.28
N HIS A 48 -8.08 2.06 2.23
CA HIS A 48 -9.29 1.28 2.11
C HIS A 48 -10.54 2.15 2.21
N SER A 49 -10.55 3.20 3.03
CA SER A 49 -11.68 4.13 3.15
C SER A 49 -12.09 4.75 1.82
N CYS A 50 -11.17 4.93 0.87
CA CYS A 50 -11.48 5.39 -0.49
C CYS A 50 -12.47 4.48 -1.25
N VAL A 51 -12.61 3.20 -0.85
CA VAL A 51 -13.60 2.29 -1.42
C VAL A 51 -15.02 2.69 -1.00
N HIS A 52 -15.18 3.28 0.19
CA HIS A 52 -16.48 3.73 0.68
C HIS A 52 -16.81 5.15 0.20
N THR A 53 -15.83 6.04 0.17
CA THR A 53 -16.05 7.44 -0.25
C THR A 53 -16.05 7.61 -1.78
N GLY A 54 -15.51 6.63 -2.51
CA GLY A 54 -15.29 6.75 -3.96
C GLY A 54 -14.16 7.72 -4.34
N GLU A 55 -13.44 8.27 -3.37
CA GLU A 55 -12.35 9.21 -3.61
C GLU A 55 -11.23 8.60 -4.47
N LYS A 56 -10.80 9.36 -5.47
CA LYS A 56 -9.71 9.01 -6.38
C LYS A 56 -8.73 10.18 -6.49
N PRO A 57 -7.89 10.41 -5.46
CA PRO A 57 -7.08 11.62 -5.33
C PRO A 57 -5.95 11.73 -6.37
N HIS A 58 -5.69 10.68 -7.14
CA HIS A 58 -4.60 10.66 -8.11
C HIS A 58 -5.13 10.75 -9.53
N SER A 59 -5.01 11.92 -10.17
CA SER A 59 -5.42 12.15 -11.55
C SER A 59 -4.25 11.97 -12.53
N CYS A 60 -4.55 11.42 -13.70
CA CYS A 60 -3.66 11.43 -14.86
C CYS A 60 -3.75 12.80 -15.54
N SER A 61 -2.62 13.48 -15.70
CA SER A 61 -2.56 14.77 -16.38
C SER A 61 -2.76 14.69 -17.90
N ILE A 62 -2.68 13.49 -18.50
CA ILE A 62 -2.77 13.28 -19.95
C ILE A 62 -4.21 13.00 -20.38
N CYS A 63 -4.94 12.15 -19.65
CA CYS A 63 -6.29 11.71 -20.03
C CYS A 63 -7.35 11.91 -18.93
N SER A 64 -7.03 12.66 -17.87
CA SER A 64 -7.91 12.97 -16.74
C SER A 64 -8.49 11.78 -15.96
N LYS A 65 -8.10 10.53 -16.29
CA LYS A 65 -8.48 9.34 -15.50
C LYS A 65 -7.96 9.44 -14.08
N THR A 66 -8.81 9.12 -13.11
CA THR A 66 -8.50 9.18 -11.68
C THR A 66 -8.34 7.80 -11.05
N PHE A 67 -7.47 7.71 -10.04
CA PHE A 67 -7.09 6.48 -9.36
C PHE A 67 -7.12 6.67 -7.84
N SER A 68 -7.53 5.63 -7.12
CA SER A 68 -7.48 5.59 -5.66
C SER A 68 -6.07 5.32 -5.10
N ARG A 69 -5.11 4.94 -5.96
CA ARG A 69 -3.73 4.64 -5.54
C ARG A 69 -2.70 5.23 -6.50
N LYS A 70 -1.65 5.83 -5.94
CA LYS A 70 -0.54 6.41 -6.71
C LYS A 70 0.15 5.41 -7.63
N ASN A 71 0.41 4.18 -7.18
CA ASN A 71 1.08 3.17 -8.00
C ASN A 71 0.23 2.74 -9.22
N HIS A 72 -1.11 2.78 -9.11
CA HIS A 72 -1.99 2.54 -10.25
C HIS A 72 -1.91 3.70 -11.25
N LEU A 73 -1.81 4.95 -10.78
CA LEU A 73 -1.54 6.08 -11.67
C LEU A 73 -0.17 5.95 -12.34
N THR A 74 0.89 5.60 -11.59
CA THR A 74 2.24 5.44 -12.13
C THR A 74 2.29 4.38 -13.23
N THR A 75 1.70 3.21 -12.99
CA THR A 75 1.62 2.14 -14.01
C THR A 75 0.73 2.53 -15.17
N HIS A 76 -0.39 3.21 -14.92
CA HIS A 76 -1.22 3.76 -15.98
C HIS A 76 -0.46 4.74 -16.87
N ARG A 77 0.43 5.58 -16.33
CA ARG A 77 1.18 6.54 -17.14
C ARG A 77 2.05 5.89 -18.23
N LEU A 78 2.49 4.65 -18.03
CA LEU A 78 3.28 3.90 -19.00
C LEU A 78 2.52 3.64 -20.31
N VAL A 79 1.18 3.62 -20.27
CA VAL A 79 0.36 3.47 -21.49
C VAL A 79 0.40 4.69 -22.40
N HIS A 80 0.87 5.83 -21.90
CA HIS A 80 1.02 7.07 -22.68
C HIS A 80 2.44 7.30 -23.18
N THR A 81 3.42 6.58 -22.63
CA THR A 81 4.85 6.79 -22.93
C THR A 81 5.48 5.62 -23.69
N ASP A 82 4.73 4.53 -23.93
CA ASP A 82 5.22 3.25 -24.47
C ASP A 82 6.47 2.69 -23.74
N GLU A 83 6.76 3.19 -22.54
CA GLU A 83 7.90 2.77 -21.74
C GLU A 83 7.66 1.36 -21.19
N LYS A 84 8.59 0.45 -21.49
CA LYS A 84 8.64 -0.90 -20.92
C LYS A 84 9.81 -0.99 -19.93
N PRO A 85 9.60 -0.60 -18.65
CA PRO A 85 10.67 -0.54 -17.65
C PRO A 85 11.19 -1.91 -17.20
N TYR A 86 10.53 -3.00 -17.63
CA TYR A 86 10.92 -4.37 -17.30
C TYR A 86 11.16 -5.14 -18.59
N SER A 87 12.34 -5.76 -18.68
CA SER A 87 12.68 -6.74 -19.72
C SER A 87 12.77 -8.13 -19.12
N CYS A 88 12.52 -9.16 -19.94
CA CYS A 88 12.80 -10.54 -19.56
C CYS A 88 14.33 -10.77 -19.57
N SER A 89 14.84 -11.50 -18.58
CA SER A 89 16.24 -11.97 -18.51
C SER A 89 16.35 -13.41 -18.97
#